data_AF-E1ZK12-F1
#
_entry.id   AF-E1ZK12-F1
#
_cell.length_a   1.000
_cell.length_b   1.000
_cell.length_c   1.000
_cell.angle_alpha   90.00
_cell.angle_beta   90.00
_cell.angle_gamma   90.00
#
_symmetry.space_group_name_H-M   'P 1'
#
loop_
_entity.id
_entity.type
_entity.pdbx_description
1 polymer ?
#
loop_
_entity_poly.entity_id
_entity_poly.type
_entity_poly.pdbx_seq_one_letter_code
_entity_poly.pdbx_strand_id
1 'polypeptide(L)' 'GPVKVGWEVWVGFVAGVVPFAIASFEFGKRILIQRRCPACRGRGLVQRGRYLRKCAECGGMLPWMGWRYFLFG' A
#
# COMPACT_ATOMS: atom_id res chain seq x y z
N GLY A 1 43.88 -3.92 -0.17
CA GLY A 1 43.83 -2.74 0.71
C GLY A 1 42.39 -2.46 1.09
N PRO A 2 42.11 -1.78 2.23
CA PRO A 2 40.74 -1.49 2.64
C PRO A 2 40.03 -0.59 1.63
N VAL A 3 38.75 -0.86 1.36
CA VAL A 3 37.91 -0.06 0.46
C VAL A 3 37.73 1.32 1.09
N LYS A 4 38.16 2.38 0.40
CA LYS A 4 37.89 3.76 0.84
C LYS A 4 36.41 4.06 0.57
N VAL A 5 35.65 4.30 1.62
CA VAL A 5 34.25 4.72 1.50
C VAL A 5 34.24 6.16 0.95
N GLY A 6 33.91 6.30 -0.33
CA GLY A 6 33.71 7.58 -0.99
C GLY A 6 32.32 8.18 -0.72
N TRP A 7 32.12 9.42 -1.13
CA TRP A 7 30.81 10.10 -1.04
C TRP A 7 29.75 9.43 -1.95
N GLU A 8 30.20 8.74 -2.99
CA GLU A 8 29.38 7.96 -3.92
C GLU A 8 28.59 6.87 -3.18
N VAL A 9 29.17 6.26 -2.15
CA VAL A 9 28.50 5.23 -1.33
C VAL A 9 27.32 5.85 -0.57
N TRP A 10 27.51 7.03 0.00
CA TRP A 10 26.46 7.75 0.72
C TRP A 10 25.33 8.20 -0.21
N VAL A 11 25.68 8.73 -1.38
CA VAL A 11 24.68 9.13 -2.39
C VAL A 11 23.90 7.93 -2.90
N GLY A 12 24.59 6.82 -3.20
CA GLY A 12 23.95 5.56 -3.60
C GLY A 12 22.99 5.04 -2.52
N PHE A 13 23.38 5.11 -1.24
CA PHE A 13 22.52 4.74 -0.12
C PHE A 13 21.28 5.62 -0.02
N VAL A 14 21.43 6.95 -0.07
CA VAL A 14 20.30 7.89 0.00
C VAL A 14 19.35 7.67 -1.17
N ALA A 15 19.88 7.59 -2.39
CA ALA A 15 19.10 7.31 -3.59
C ALA A 15 18.39 5.95 -3.51
N GLY A 16 19.01 4.96 -2.87
CA GLY A 16 18.46 3.62 -2.67
C GLY A 16 17.39 3.51 -1.58
N VAL A 17 17.39 4.38 -0.56
CA VAL A 17 16.47 4.27 0.59
C VAL A 17 15.31 5.26 0.53
N VAL A 18 15.58 6.51 0.13
CA VAL A 18 14.59 7.61 0.19
C VAL A 18 13.31 7.30 -0.60
N PRO A 19 13.35 6.82 -1.86
CA PRO A 19 12.13 6.53 -2.61
C PRO A 19 11.26 5.47 -1.91
N PHE A 20 11.86 4.46 -1.31
CA PHE A 20 11.13 3.39 -0.61
C PHE A 20 10.54 3.88 0.71
N ALA A 21 11.23 4.76 1.43
CA ALA A 21 10.68 5.39 2.64
C ALA A 21 9.43 6.23 2.31
N ILE A 22 9.52 7.05 1.26
CA ILE A 22 8.38 7.86 0.77
C ILE A 22 7.23 6.95 0.32
N ALA A 23 7.52 5.95 -0.50
CA ALA A 23 6.50 5.00 -0.99
C ALA A 23 5.82 4.26 0.18
N SER A 24 6.58 3.83 1.18
CA SER A 24 6.05 3.16 2.38
C SER A 24 5.14 4.08 3.18
N PHE A 25 5.51 5.35 3.33
CA PHE A 25 4.68 6.35 4.01
C PHE A 25 3.37 6.62 3.26
N GLU A 26 3.44 6.82 1.94
CA GLU A 26 2.25 7.06 1.12
C GLU A 26 1.31 5.86 1.06
N PHE A 27 1.88 4.67 0.90
CA PHE A 27 1.14 3.42 0.98
C PHE A 27 0.46 3.27 2.34
N GLY A 28 1.20 3.53 3.43
CA GLY A 28 0.70 3.51 4.80
C GLY A 28 -0.51 4.44 5.02
N LYS A 29 -0.47 5.67 4.48
CA LYS A 29 -1.64 6.58 4.50
C LYS A 29 -2.87 5.95 3.85
N ARG A 30 -2.71 5.25 2.72
CA ARG A 30 -3.82 4.56 2.04
C ARG A 30 -4.37 3.40 2.87
N ILE A 31 -3.51 2.66 3.57
CA ILE A 31 -3.93 1.62 4.52
C ILE A 31 -4.83 2.22 5.60
N LEU A 32 -4.40 3.32 6.22
CA LEU A 32 -5.13 3.97 7.30
C LEU A 32 -6.50 4.47 6.84
N ILE A 33 -6.57 5.11 5.67
CA ILE A 33 -7.84 5.55 5.07
C ILE A 33 -8.77 4.36 4.87
N GLN A 34 -8.28 3.25 4.30
CA GLN A 34 -9.09 2.06 4.10
C GLN A 34 -9.56 1.45 5.43
N ARG A 35 -8.66 1.31 6.42
CA ARG A 35 -8.97 0.74 7.74
C ARG A 35 -10.03 1.55 8.50
N ARG A 36 -10.04 2.88 8.33
CA ARG A 36 -11.01 3.80 8.95
C ARG A 36 -12.29 3.98 8.13
N CYS A 37 -12.37 3.46 6.91
CA CYS A 37 -13.53 3.64 6.04
C CYS A 37 -14.79 2.96 6.61
N PRO A 38 -15.88 3.71 6.88
CA PRO A 38 -17.09 3.16 7.49
C PRO A 38 -17.87 2.25 6.54
N ALA A 39 -17.86 2.52 5.22
CA ALA A 39 -18.59 1.73 4.24
C ALA A 39 -18.08 0.29 4.12
N CYS A 40 -16.76 0.10 3.99
CA CYS A 40 -16.17 -1.24 3.90
C CYS A 40 -15.70 -1.82 5.24
N ARG A 41 -15.69 -1.01 6.31
CA ARG A 41 -15.18 -1.35 7.66
C ARG A 41 -13.77 -1.95 7.61
N GLY A 42 -12.87 -1.31 6.86
CA GLY A 42 -11.50 -1.79 6.69
C GLY A 42 -11.26 -2.85 5.62
N ARG A 43 -12.28 -3.59 5.17
CA ARG A 43 -12.10 -4.74 4.28
C ARG A 43 -11.67 -4.39 2.85
N GLY A 44 -11.89 -3.14 2.42
CA GLY A 44 -11.62 -2.67 1.06
C GLY A 44 -12.65 -3.13 0.02
N LEU A 45 -13.56 -4.02 0.40
CA LEU A 45 -14.63 -4.54 -0.44
C LEU A 45 -15.99 -4.28 0.24
N VAL A 46 -17.01 -4.04 -0.59
CA VAL A 46 -18.40 -3.86 -0.19
C VAL A 46 -19.28 -4.88 -0.92
N GLN A 47 -20.28 -5.42 -0.24
CA GLN A 47 -21.25 -6.33 -0.84
C GLN A 47 -22.20 -5.52 -1.73
N ARG A 48 -22.28 -5.86 -3.02
CA ARG A 48 -23.27 -5.31 -3.95
C ARG A 48 -24.04 -6.45 -4.62
N GLY A 49 -25.27 -6.67 -4.14
CA GLY A 49 -26.07 -7.82 -4.55
C GLY A 49 -25.35 -9.12 -4.17
N ARG A 50 -25.12 -9.99 -5.15
CA ARG A 50 -24.46 -11.29 -4.95
C ARG A 50 -22.93 -11.24 -4.95
N TYR A 51 -22.31 -10.12 -5.32
CA TYR A 51 -20.86 -10.04 -5.55
C TYR A 51 -20.17 -9.04 -4.61
N LEU A 52 -18.89 -9.27 -4.34
CA LEU A 52 -18.03 -8.28 -3.68
C LEU A 52 -17.42 -7.36 -4.72
N ARG A 53 -17.39 -6.06 -4.41
CA ARG A 53 -16.80 -5.03 -5.28
C ARG A 53 -15.87 -4.14 -4.47
N LYS A 54 -14.87 -3.56 -5.14
CA LYS A 54 -13.97 -2.57 -4.52
C LYS A 54 -14.77 -1.40 -3.96
N CYS A 55 -14.40 -0.96 -2.76
CA CYS A 55 -15.04 0.15 -2.10
C CYS A 55 -14.76 1.45 -2.86
N ALA A 56 -15.81 2.10 -3.37
CA ALA A 56 -15.66 3.36 -4.11
C ALA A 56 -15.24 4.53 -3.21
N GLU A 57 -15.58 4.50 -1.91
CA GLU A 57 -15.27 5.61 -0.99
C GLU A 57 -13.78 5.70 -0.64
N CYS A 58 -13.13 4.57 -0.36
CA CYS A 58 -11.71 4.54 0.02
C CYS A 58 -10.80 4.00 -1.09
N GLY A 59 -11.36 3.64 -2.25
CA GLY A 59 -10.67 3.02 -3.37
C GLY A 59 -10.50 1.50 -3.26
N GLY A 60 -10.59 0.94 -2.05
CA GLY A 60 -10.48 -0.51 -1.84
C GLY A 60 -9.16 -1.04 -2.38
N MET A 61 -8.04 -0.61 -1.79
CA MET A 61 -6.70 -0.85 -2.31
C MET A 61 -6.12 -2.20 -1.87
N LEU A 62 -6.41 -2.63 -0.64
CA LEU A 62 -5.85 -3.85 -0.06
C LEU A 62 -6.87 -4.98 0.03
N PRO A 63 -6.51 -6.21 -0.39
CA PRO A 63 -7.38 -7.38 -0.41
C PRO A 63 -7.42 -8.11 0.94
N TRP A 64 -7.91 -7.47 2.01
CA TRP A 64 -7.90 -8.09 3.35
C TRP A 64 -8.75 -9.36 3.45
N MET A 65 -9.76 -9.52 2.60
CA MET A 65 -10.54 -10.76 2.50
C MET A 65 -9.91 -11.81 1.57
N GLY A 66 -8.81 -11.47 0.88
CA GLY A 66 -8.09 -12.34 -0.05
C GLY A 66 -8.10 -11.85 -1.49
N TRP A 67 -7.06 -12.25 -2.23
CA TRP A 67 -6.85 -11.84 -3.63
C TRP A 67 -7.94 -12.32 -4.58
N ARG A 68 -8.53 -13.50 -4.33
CA ARG A 68 -9.60 -14.06 -5.16
C ARG A 68 -10.81 -13.11 -5.23
N TYR A 69 -11.31 -12.68 -4.08
CA TYR A 69 -12.44 -11.75 -4.01
C TYR A 69 -12.10 -10.35 -4.55
N PHE A 70 -10.84 -9.94 -4.44
CA PHE A 70 -10.39 -8.62 -4.87
C PHE A 70 -10.28 -8.48 -6.39
N LEU A 71 -9.82 -9.53 -7.07
CA LEU A 71 -9.60 -9.54 -8.51
C LEU A 71 -10.83 -10.05 -9.28
N PHE A 72 -11.55 -11.03 -8.73
CA PHE A 72 -12.62 -11.72 -9.45
C PHE A 72 -14.03 -11.42 -8.92
N GLY A 73 -14.15 -10.84 -7.72
CA GLY A 73 -15.43 -10.50 -7.09
C GLY A 73 -16.09 -11.66 -6.35
#